data_AF-A0A856MH46-F1
#
_entry.id   AF-A0A856MH46-F1
#
_cell.length_a   1.000
_cell.length_b   1.000
_cell.length_c   1.000
_cell.angle_alpha   90.00
_cell.angle_beta   90.00
_cell.angle_gamma   90.00
#
_symmetry.space_group_name_H-M   'P 1'
#
loop_
_entity.id
_entity.type
_entity.pdbx_description
1 polymer ?
#
loop_
_entity_poly.entity_id
_entity_poly.type
_entity_poly.pdbx_seq_one_letter_code
_entity_poly.pdbx_strand_id
1 'polypeptide(L)'
;VDTIALAELFKLFASDIECVVLNACYSEVQASAIATHIPYVIGMNKAIEDKAAIKFATGFYNALCAGESVEFAYKLGCNVIQLDGIAEHLTPVLKKGVGV
;
A
#
# COMPACT_ATOMS: atom_id res chain seq x y z
N VAL A 1 7.88 -12.03 8.09
CA VAL A 1 6.51 -12.58 7.94
C VAL A 1 6.49 -13.47 6.72
N ASP A 2 5.88 -14.64 6.80
CA ASP A 2 5.80 -15.60 5.68
C ASP A 2 4.87 -15.07 4.58
N THR A 3 5.35 -15.04 3.34
CA THR A 3 4.63 -14.46 2.19
C THR A 3 3.41 -15.28 1.80
N ILE A 4 3.51 -16.61 1.82
CA ILE A 4 2.46 -17.52 1.35
C ILE A 4 1.32 -17.54 2.37
N ALA A 5 1.65 -17.67 3.66
CA ALA A 5 0.67 -17.64 4.72
C ALA A 5 -0.14 -16.33 4.73
N LEU A 6 0.51 -15.19 4.45
CA LEU A 6 -0.17 -13.90 4.39
C LEU A 6 -1.10 -13.79 3.16
N ALA A 7 -0.67 -14.26 1.99
CA ALA A 7 -1.50 -14.26 0.79
C ALA A 7 -2.74 -15.16 0.96
N GLU A 8 -2.57 -16.37 1.50
CA GLU A 8 -3.69 -17.28 1.77
C GLU A 8 -4.63 -16.74 2.85
N LEU A 9 -4.12 -15.99 3.84
CA LEU A 9 -4.98 -15.29 4.80
C LEU A 9 -5.89 -14.27 4.10
N PHE A 10 -5.34 -13.40 3.25
CA PHE A 10 -6.13 -12.38 2.56
C PHE A 10 -7.10 -12.96 1.53
N LYS A 11 -6.75 -14.09 0.92
CA LYS A 11 -7.64 -14.85 0.04
C LYS A 11 -8.94 -15.29 0.72
N LEU A 12 -8.91 -15.60 2.03
CA LEU A 12 -10.12 -15.94 2.80
C LEU A 12 -11.14 -14.78 2.86
N PHE A 13 -10.69 -13.55 2.64
CA PHE A 13 -11.49 -12.33 2.74
C PHE A 13 -11.52 -11.54 1.42
N ALA A 14 -11.22 -12.20 0.29
CA ALA A 14 -11.08 -11.53 -1.00
C ALA A 14 -12.38 -10.87 -1.51
N SER A 15 -13.55 -11.30 -1.01
CA SER A 15 -14.83 -10.65 -1.32
C SER A 15 -15.07 -9.35 -0.56
N ASP A 16 -14.41 -9.16 0.59
CA ASP A 16 -14.71 -8.08 1.53
C ASP A 16 -13.60 -7.01 1.57
N ILE A 17 -12.39 -7.37 1.11
CA ILE A 17 -11.22 -6.49 1.15
C ILE A 17 -10.93 -5.96 -0.24
N GLU A 18 -11.05 -4.63 -0.38
CA GLU A 18 -10.72 -3.93 -1.64
C GLU A 18 -9.27 -3.46 -1.70
N CYS A 19 -8.69 -3.11 -0.55
CA CYS A 19 -7.34 -2.57 -0.46
C CYS A 19 -6.59 -3.02 0.81
N VAL A 20 -5.31 -3.36 0.66
CA VAL A 20 -4.39 -3.68 1.75
C VAL A 20 -3.21 -2.71 1.74
N VAL A 21 -2.83 -2.18 2.89
CA VAL A 21 -1.63 -1.35 3.06
C VAL A 21 -0.66 -2.04 4.01
N LEU A 22 0.48 -2.50 3.47
CA LEU A 22 1.58 -3.06 4.24
C LEU A 22 2.56 -1.95 4.58
N ASN A 23 2.31 -1.26 5.69
CA ASN A 23 3.22 -0.25 6.23
C ASN A 23 4.43 -0.91 6.94
N ALA A 24 5.22 -1.66 6.18
CA ALA A 24 6.38 -2.40 6.68
C ALA A 24 7.51 -2.39 5.64
N CYS A 25 8.76 -2.27 6.11
CA CYS A 25 9.95 -2.30 5.26
C CYS A 25 10.00 -3.55 4.37
N TYR A 26 10.41 -3.39 3.11
CA TYR A 26 10.61 -4.49 2.14
C TYR A 26 9.38 -5.39 1.92
N SER A 27 8.18 -4.82 2.07
CA SER A 27 6.91 -5.55 1.94
C SER A 27 6.39 -5.70 0.50
N GLU A 28 7.13 -5.25 -0.51
CA GLU A 28 6.73 -5.39 -1.93
C GLU A 28 6.50 -6.85 -2.37
N VAL A 29 7.30 -7.78 -1.83
CA VAL A 29 7.17 -9.21 -2.14
C VAL A 29 5.83 -9.76 -1.65
N GLN A 30 5.44 -9.40 -0.42
CA GLN A 30 4.14 -9.74 0.15
C GLN A 30 3.01 -9.03 -0.58
N ALA A 31 3.19 -7.74 -0.93
CA ALA A 31 2.19 -6.99 -1.68
C ALA A 31 1.87 -7.66 -3.03
N SER A 32 2.90 -8.14 -3.72
CA SER A 32 2.74 -8.84 -5.00
C SER A 32 2.00 -10.18 -4.84
N ALA A 33 2.26 -10.92 -3.76
CA ALA A 33 1.59 -12.18 -3.48
C ALA A 33 0.12 -11.98 -3.05
N ILE A 34 -0.20 -10.92 -2.29
CA ILE A 34 -1.58 -10.62 -1.89
C ILE A 34 -2.38 -10.07 -3.07
N ALA A 35 -1.75 -9.31 -3.98
CA ALA A 35 -2.41 -8.74 -5.15
C ALA A 35 -2.92 -9.81 -6.13
N THR A 36 -2.52 -11.08 -6.02
CA THR A 36 -3.17 -12.16 -6.79
C THR A 36 -4.61 -12.42 -6.34
N HIS A 37 -5.01 -11.92 -5.17
CA HIS A 37 -6.32 -12.13 -4.57
C HIS A 37 -7.07 -10.83 -4.25
N ILE A 38 -6.35 -9.73 -4.00
CA ILE A 38 -6.93 -8.44 -3.60
C ILE A 38 -6.75 -7.39 -4.72
N PRO A 39 -7.77 -6.56 -5.02
CA PRO A 39 -7.70 -5.57 -6.11
C PRO A 39 -6.54 -4.56 -5.97
N TYR A 40 -6.26 -4.09 -4.75
CA TYR A 40 -5.18 -3.14 -4.51
C TYR A 40 -4.34 -3.52 -3.30
N VAL A 41 -3.02 -3.54 -3.46
CA VAL A 41 -2.10 -3.76 -2.34
C VAL A 41 -0.95 -2.77 -2.42
N ILE A 42 -0.74 -2.02 -1.35
CA ILE A 42 0.39 -1.11 -1.21
C ILE A 42 1.43 -1.77 -0.32
N GLY A 43 2.67 -1.86 -0.81
CA GLY A 43 3.82 -2.30 -0.03
C GLY A 43 4.98 -1.31 -0.13
N MET A 44 6.11 -1.67 0.47
CA MET A 44 7.34 -0.88 0.48
C MET A 44 8.45 -1.63 -0.26
N ASN A 45 9.04 -1.05 -1.30
CA ASN A 45 10.11 -1.68 -2.08
C ASN A 45 11.47 -1.70 -1.35
N LYS A 46 11.61 -0.89 -0.30
CA LYS A 46 12.80 -0.80 0.56
C LYS A 46 12.40 -0.45 2.00
N ALA A 47 13.38 -0.16 2.84
CA ALA A 47 13.12 0.39 4.16
C ALA A 47 12.41 1.75 4.08
N ILE A 48 11.50 2.00 5.01
CA ILE A 48 10.82 3.29 5.18
C ILE A 48 10.91 3.71 6.65
N GLU A 49 11.28 4.96 6.89
CA GLU A 49 11.29 5.53 8.24
C GLU A 49 9.88 5.93 8.70
N ASP A 50 9.67 5.93 10.01
CA ASP A 50 8.36 6.24 10.63
C ASP A 50 7.79 7.57 10.15
N LYS A 51 8.64 8.59 9.96
CA LYS A 51 8.18 9.91 9.49
C LYS A 51 7.58 9.83 8.08
N ALA A 52 8.24 9.13 7.15
CA ALA A 52 7.72 8.94 5.81
C ALA A 52 6.46 8.07 5.81
N ALA A 53 6.46 6.99 6.59
CA ALA A 53 5.31 6.10 6.75
C ALA A 53 4.06 6.83 7.26
N ILE A 54 4.21 7.68 8.29
CA ILE A 54 3.14 8.51 8.84
C ILE A 54 2.63 9.51 7.79
N LYS A 55 3.54 10.15 7.05
CA LYS A 55 3.17 11.12 6.00
C LYS A 55 2.44 10.46 4.84
N PHE A 56 2.91 9.28 4.41
CA PHE A 56 2.21 8.46 3.44
C PHE A 56 0.79 8.15 3.90
N ALA A 57 0.64 7.56 5.10
CA ALA A 57 -0.65 7.16 5.65
C ALA A 57 -1.60 8.37 5.78
N THR A 58 -1.08 9.52 6.21
CA THR A 58 -1.86 10.77 6.31
C THR A 58 -2.42 11.18 4.95
N GLY A 59 -1.58 11.26 3.91
CA GLY A 59 -2.03 11.64 2.56
C GLY A 59 -2.98 10.60 1.95
N PHE A 60 -2.65 9.32 2.11
CA PHE A 60 -3.44 8.20 1.60
C PHE A 60 -4.85 8.16 2.20
N TYR A 61 -4.95 8.09 3.54
CA TYR A 61 -6.25 7.98 4.20
C TYR A 61 -7.05 9.27 4.10
N ASN A 62 -6.43 10.45 4.02
CA ASN A 62 -7.17 11.70 3.75
C ASN A 62 -7.89 11.67 2.40
N ALA A 63 -7.20 11.25 1.33
CA ALA A 63 -7.84 11.11 0.01
C ALA A 63 -8.91 10.02 0.02
N LEU A 64 -8.62 8.86 0.60
CA LEU A 64 -9.58 7.76 0.64
C LEU A 64 -10.86 8.15 1.40
N CYS A 65 -10.72 8.79 2.57
CA CYS A 65 -11.86 9.30 3.33
C CYS A 65 -12.60 10.46 2.65
N ALA A 66 -11.95 11.17 1.70
CA ALA A 66 -12.59 12.17 0.87
C ALA A 66 -13.38 11.56 -0.32
N GLY A 67 -13.42 10.23 -0.45
CA GLY A 67 -14.12 9.53 -1.53
C GLY A 67 -13.29 9.36 -2.80
N GLU A 68 -11.98 9.61 -2.74
CA GLU A 68 -11.09 9.42 -3.90
C GLU A 68 -10.74 7.94 -4.13
N SER A 69 -10.39 7.62 -5.38
CA SER A 69 -9.92 6.28 -5.74
C SER A 69 -8.62 5.89 -5.01
N VAL A 70 -8.40 4.59 -4.80
CA VAL A 70 -7.16 4.06 -4.21
C VAL A 70 -5.92 4.52 -4.98
N GLU A 71 -6.00 4.62 -6.31
CA GLU A 71 -4.89 5.06 -7.16
C GLU A 71 -4.55 6.53 -6.93
N PHE A 72 -5.56 7.38 -6.78
CA PHE A 72 -5.36 8.78 -6.44
C PHE A 72 -4.82 8.92 -5.01
N ALA A 73 -5.42 8.21 -4.05
CA ALA A 73 -4.98 8.21 -2.67
C ALA A 73 -3.52 7.78 -2.52
N TYR A 74 -3.09 6.73 -3.24
CA TYR A 74 -1.70 6.31 -3.30
C TYR A 74 -0.78 7.42 -3.81
N LYS A 75 -1.12 8.06 -4.94
CA LYS A 75 -0.34 9.17 -5.51
C LYS A 75 -0.28 10.36 -4.54
N LEU A 76 -1.37 10.68 -3.86
CA LEU A 76 -1.40 11.75 -2.86
C LEU A 76 -0.50 11.41 -1.68
N GLY A 77 -0.57 10.18 -1.15
CA GLY A 77 0.31 9.71 -0.08
C GLY A 77 1.80 9.88 -0.42
N CYS A 78 2.21 9.48 -1.62
CA CYS A 78 3.59 9.69 -2.09
C CYS A 78 3.93 11.18 -2.22
N ASN A 79 3.03 12.00 -2.79
CA ASN A 79 3.24 13.44 -2.91
C ASN A 79 3.38 14.14 -1.55
N VAL A 80 2.63 13.73 -0.53
CA VAL A 80 2.74 14.30 0.83
C VAL A 80 4.13 14.04 1.42
N ILE A 81 4.71 12.85 1.21
CA ILE A 81 6.10 12.57 1.60
C ILE A 81 7.07 13.51 0.86
N GLN A 82 6.86 13.70 -0.44
CA GLN A 82 7.71 14.54 -1.29
C GLN A 82 7.64 16.02 -0.91
N LEU A 83 6.44 16.55 -0.61
CA LEU A 83 6.22 17.93 -0.17
C LEU A 83 6.89 18.21 1.19
N ASP A 84 6.99 17.20 2.04
CA ASP A 84 7.71 17.25 3.32
C ASP A 84 9.25 17.15 3.15
N GLY A 85 9.75 17.04 1.92
CA GLY A 85 11.17 16.97 1.60
C GLY A 85 11.83 15.62 1.91
N ILE A 86 11.04 14.55 2.04
CA ILE A 86 11.56 13.22 2.42
C ILE A 86 11.83 12.39 1.15
N ALA A 87 13.03 11.82 1.05
CA ALA A 87 13.50 11.07 -0.13
C ALA A 87 12.75 9.75 -0.38
N GLU A 88 11.97 9.28 0.60
CA GLU A 88 11.28 7.99 0.60
C GLU A 88 9.92 8.02 -0.11
N HIS A 89 9.57 9.12 -0.81
CA HIS A 89 8.32 9.24 -1.56
C HIS A 89 8.15 8.21 -2.69
N LEU A 90 9.22 7.54 -3.11
CA LEU A 90 9.22 6.44 -4.08
C LEU A 90 9.27 5.04 -3.41
N THR A 91 9.27 4.98 -2.08
CA THR A 91 9.30 3.72 -1.33
C THR A 91 7.95 2.98 -1.37
N PRO A 92 6.79 3.65 -1.15
CA PRO A 92 5.50 3.01 -1.33
C PRO A 92 5.32 2.60 -2.79
N VAL A 93 4.82 1.38 -3.02
CA VAL A 93 4.52 0.84 -4.34
C VAL A 93 3.12 0.23 -4.35
N LEU A 94 2.33 0.61 -5.35
CA LEU A 94 1.00 0.04 -5.58
C LEU A 94 1.09 -1.17 -6.50
N LYS A 95 0.57 -2.30 -6.04
CA LYS A 95 0.29 -3.51 -6.82
C LYS A 95 -1.21 -3.58 -7.09
N LYS A 96 -1.58 -3.74 -8.35
CA LYS A 96 -2.97 -3.96 -8.77
C LYS A 96 -3.20 -5.45 -8.97
N GLY A 97 -4.33 -5.95 -8.50
CA GLY A 97 -4.73 -7.31 -8.74
C GLY A 97 -5.08 -7.54 -10.20
N VAL A 98 -4.73 -8.73 -10.68
CA VAL A 98 -5.02 -9.13 -12.06
C VAL A 98 -6.46 -9.63 -12.09
N GLY A 99 -7.39 -8.74 -12.45
CA GLY A 99 -8.78 -9.06 -12.82
C GLY A 99 -9.56 -9.91 -11.80
N VAL A 100 -10.29 -9.25 -10.91
CA VAL A 100 -11.58 -9.80 -10.45
C VAL A 100 -12.63 -9.57 -11.53
#